data_AF-A0A0M9ZEK0-F1
#
_entry.id   AF-A0A0M9ZEK0-F1
#
_cell.length_a   1.000
_cell.length_b   1.000
_cell.length_c   1.000
_cell.angle_alpha   90.00
_cell.angle_beta   90.00
_cell.angle_gamma   90.00
#
_symmetry.space_group_name_H-M   'P 1'
#
loop_
_entity.id
_entity.type
_entity.pdbx_description
1 polymer ?
#
loop_
_entity_poly.entity_id
_entity_poly.type
_entity_poly.pdbx_seq_one_letter_code
_entity_poly.pdbx_strand_id
1 'polypeptide(L)' 'MAAHSRIDSRAAPPQNLKCYATTDDPNRIVCYRVSQRPVHRDGQIAFVPFLVQVPTPANPPPVQVVDRLPET' A
#
# COMPACT_ATOMS: atom_id res chain seq x y z
N MET A 1 0.15 28.68 5.75
CA MET A 1 -0.37 28.02 4.53
C MET A 1 -0.13 26.52 4.67
N ALA A 2 -1.13 25.76 5.11
CA ALA A 2 -1.01 24.31 5.28
C ALA A 2 -1.19 23.63 3.92
N ALA A 3 -0.14 23.00 3.39
CA ALA A 3 -0.26 22.13 2.24
C ALA A 3 -0.92 20.83 2.71
N HIS A 4 -2.25 20.79 2.64
CA HIS A 4 -2.99 19.54 2.70
C HIS A 4 -2.50 18.68 1.54
N SER A 5 -1.65 17.72 1.84
CA SER A 5 -1.24 16.68 0.91
C SER A 5 -2.52 15.95 0.51
N ARG A 6 -3.09 16.36 -0.63
CA ARG A 6 -4.22 15.68 -1.23
C ARG A 6 -3.71 14.27 -1.49
N ILE A 7 -4.13 13.34 -0.64
CA ILE A 7 -4.05 11.92 -0.95
C ILE A 7 -4.81 11.81 -2.27
N ASP A 8 -4.06 11.76 -3.37
CA ASP A 8 -4.61 11.50 -4.69
C ASP A 8 -5.12 10.06 -4.60
N SER A 9 -6.40 9.96 -4.24
CA SER A 9 -7.21 8.74 -4.17
C SER A 9 -7.50 8.18 -5.56
N ARG A 10 -6.76 8.61 -6.60
CA ARG A 10 -6.77 7.91 -7.88
C ARG A 10 -6.28 6.51 -7.57
N ALA A 11 -7.15 5.53 -7.86
CA ALA A 11 -6.84 4.12 -7.74
C ALA A 11 -5.43 3.91 -8.26
N ALA A 12 -4.57 3.32 -7.42
CA ALA A 12 -3.21 3.01 -7.84
C ALA A 12 -3.30 2.28 -9.19
N PRO A 13 -2.44 2.60 -10.18
CA PRO A 13 -2.36 1.74 -11.36
C PRO A 13 -2.18 0.30 -10.85
N PRO A 14 -2.93 -0.68 -11.38
CA PRO A 14 -3.11 -2.00 -10.75
C PRO A 14 -1.79 -2.72 -10.46
N GLN A 15 -0.73 -2.40 -11.22
CA GLN A 15 0.65 -2.84 -11.00
C GLN A 15 1.24 -2.51 -9.62
N ASN A 16 0.70 -1.51 -8.90
CA ASN A 16 1.18 -1.08 -7.58
C ASN A 16 0.20 -1.44 -6.44
N LEU A 17 -0.89 -2.15 -6.74
CA LEU A 17 -1.88 -2.59 -5.76
C LEU A 17 -1.63 -4.06 -5.41
N LYS A 18 -1.45 -4.35 -4.13
CA LYS A 18 -1.29 -5.72 -3.62
C LYS A 18 -2.39 -6.00 -2.61
N CYS A 19 -3.12 -7.09 -2.80
CA CYS A 19 -4.18 -7.50 -1.89
C CYS A 19 -3.81 -8.80 -1.20
N TYR A 20 -4.08 -8.88 0.09
CA TYR A 20 -3.72 -9.98 0.95
C TYR A 20 -4.92 -10.45 1.75
N ALA A 21 -4.95 -11.74 2.05
CA ALA A 21 -5.79 -12.31 3.09
C ALA A 21 -4.90 -13.13 4.02
N THR A 22 -5.27 -13.22 5.29
CA THR A 22 -4.53 -14.09 6.22
C THR A 22 -5.02 -15.52 6.13
N THR A 23 -4.16 -16.49 6.42
CA THR A 23 -4.56 -17.90 6.56
C THR A 23 -5.63 -18.10 7.64
N ASP A 24 -5.59 -17.29 8.69
CA ASP A 24 -6.58 -17.25 9.78
C ASP A 24 -7.94 -16.67 9.37
N ASP A 25 -7.96 -15.68 8.47
CA ASP A 25 -9.18 -15.00 8.02
C ASP A 25 -9.16 -14.76 6.50
N PRO A 26 -9.38 -15.82 5.69
CA PRO A 26 -9.25 -15.75 4.23
C PRO A 26 -10.33 -14.88 3.57
N ASN A 27 -11.42 -14.58 4.28
CA ASN A 27 -12.50 -13.73 3.77
C ASN A 27 -12.22 -12.24 3.94
N ARG A 28 -11.22 -11.87 4.75
CA ARG A 28 -10.84 -10.48 4.97
C ARG A 28 -9.70 -10.08 4.05
N ILE A 29 -10.07 -9.42 2.97
CA ILE A 29 -9.12 -8.91 1.99
C ILE A 29 -8.67 -7.51 2.39
N VAL A 30 -7.36 -7.34 2.57
CA VAL A 30 -6.71 -6.05 2.83
C VAL A 30 -5.82 -5.70 1.65
N CYS A 31 -6.01 -4.52 1.08
CA CYS A 31 -5.21 -4.05 -0.04
C CYS A 31 -4.27 -2.91 0.35
N TYR A 32 -3.07 -2.96 -0.20
CA TYR A 32 -2.03 -1.95 -0.03
C TYR A 32 -1.58 -1.39 -1.37
N ARG A 33 -1.37 -0.07 -1.41
CA ARG A 33 -0.65 0.60 -2.49
C ARG A 33 0.81 0.74 -2.11
N VAL A 34 1.71 0.26 -2.95
CA VAL A 34 3.15 0.54 -2.82
C VAL A 34 3.37 2.01 -3.18
N SER A 35 3.88 2.79 -2.23
CA SER A 35 4.25 4.20 -2.41
C SER A 35 5.71 4.40 -2.01
N GLN A 36 6.28 5.54 -2.35
CA GLN A 36 7.65 5.89 -1.97
C GLN A 36 7.67 7.19 -1.18
N ARG A 37 8.53 7.26 -0.17
CA ARG A 37 8.77 8.49 0.58
C ARG A 37 10.24 8.90 0.49
N PRO A 38 10.54 10.20 0.42
CA PRO A 38 11.90 10.68 0.51
C PRO A 38 12.41 10.48 1.94
N VAL A 39 13.67 10.04 2.07
CA VAL A 39 14.41 9.98 3.32
C VAL A 39 15.77 10.63 3.10
N HIS A 40 16.23 11.39 4.08
CA HIS A 40 17.58 11.92 4.07
C HIS A 40 18.53 10.87 4.63
N ARG A 41 19.49 10.45 3.81
CA ARG A 41 20.61 9.59 4.22
C ARG A 41 21.89 10.23 3.75
N ASP A 42 22.81 10.50 4.69
CA ASP A 42 24.16 10.98 4.40
C ASP A 42 24.20 12.23 3.50
N GLY A 43 23.27 13.17 3.73
CA GLY A 43 23.15 14.39 2.94
C GLY A 43 22.51 14.23 1.55
N GLN A 44 22.03 13.03 1.21
CA GLN A 44 21.34 12.72 -0.04
C GLN A 44 19.87 12.36 0.21
N ILE A 45 19.03 12.58 -0.81
CA ILE A 45 17.63 12.15 -0.79
C ILE A 45 17.56 10.75 -1.42
N ALA A 46 17.11 9.76 -0.65
CA ALA A 46 16.77 8.43 -1.14
C ALA A 46 15.25 8.22 -1.08
N PHE A 47 14.70 7.40 -1.97
CA PHE A 47 13.28 7.07 -1.96
C PHE A 47 13.08 5.63 -1.47
N VAL A 48 12.49 5.48 -0.30
CA VAL A 48 12.21 4.15 0.27
C VAL A 48 10.75 3.77 0.02
N PRO A 49 10.48 2.52 -0.41
CA PRO A 49 9.13 2.03 -0.56
C PRO A 49 8.46 1.87 0.81
N PHE A 50 7.15 2.08 0.84
CA PHE A 50 6.29 1.79 1.99
C PHE A 50 4.90 1.39 1.50
N LEU A 51 4.14 0.74 2.38
CA LEU A 51 2.80 0.27 2.07
C LEU A 51 1.77 1.22 2.67
N VAL A 52 0.81 1.66 1.84
CA VAL A 52 -0.35 2.43 2.30
C VAL A 52 -1.56 1.53 2.18
N GLN A 53 -2.23 1.24 3.30
CA GLN A 53 -3.50 0.53 3.25
C GLN A 53 -4.53 1.40 2.54
N VAL A 54 -5.23 0.82 1.57
CA VAL A 54 -6.27 1.48 0.79
C VAL A 54 -7.58 0.70 0.88
N PRO A 55 -8.73 1.33 0.57
CA PRO A 55 -9.98 0.59 0.45
C PRO A 55 -9.85 -0.54 -0.57
N THR A 56 -10.37 -1.72 -0.24
CA THR A 56 -10.42 -2.86 -1.15
C THR A 56 -11.34 -2.52 -2.33
N PRO A 57 -10.85 -2.55 -3.58
CA PRO A 57 -11.69 -2.24 -4.73
C PRO A 57 -12.71 -3.36 -4.97
N ALA A 58 -13.81 -3.03 -5.67
CA ALA A 58 -14.87 -3.99 -5.99
C ALA A 58 -14.39 -5.19 -6.82
N ASN A 59 -13.33 -5.01 -7.61
CA ASN A 59 -12.64 -6.08 -8.34
C ASN A 59 -11.15 -6.06 -7.95
N PRO A 60 -10.76 -6.79 -6.88
CA PRO A 60 -9.38 -6.82 -6.43
C PRO A 60 -8.49 -7.58 -7.41
N PRO A 61 -7.20 -7.20 -7.54
CA PRO A 61 -6.20 -8.06 -8.15
C PRO A 61 -6.09 -9.39 -7.38
N PRO A 62 -5.39 -10.39 -7.93
CA PRO A 62 -5.19 -11.68 -7.26
C PRO A 62 -4.77 -11.51 -5.79
N VAL A 63 -5.56 -12.10 -4.90
CA VAL A 63 -5.33 -12.02 -3.45
C VAL A 63 -4.26 -13.03 -3.06
N GLN A 64 -3.21 -12.56 -2.40
CA GLN A 64 -2.15 -13.41 -1.89
C GLN A 64 -2.47 -13.81 -0.44
N VAL A 65 -2.57 -15.12 -0.20
CA VAL A 65 -2.78 -15.64 1.15
C VAL A 65 -1.44 -15.71 1.87
N VAL A 66 -1.37 -15.10 3.06
CA VAL A 66 -0.15 -14.98 3.87
C VAL A 66 -0.45 -15.36 5.32
N ASP A 67 0.56 -15.77 6.09
CA ASP A 67 0.35 -16.05 7.52
C ASP A 67 0.11 -14.78 8.34
N ARG A 68 0.72 -13.66 7.94
CA ARG A 68 0.53 -12.34 8.55
C ARG A 68 0.51 -11.26 7.49
N LEU A 69 -0.29 -10.21 7.73
CA LEU A 69 -0.30 -9.03 6.89
C LEU A 69 1.08 -8.35 6.92
N PRO A 70 1.53 -7.78 5.79
CA PRO A 70 2.77 -7.02 5.76
C PRO A 70 2.67 -5.78 6.63
N GLU A 71 3.76 -5.44 7.31
CA GLU A 71 3.85 -4.23 8.13
C GLU A 71 3.91 -2.97 7.26
N THR A 72 3.19 -1.92 7.68
CA THR A 72 3.08 -0.63 6.98
C THR A 72 4.05 0.41 7.52
#